data_AF-A0A2D2DM33-F1
#
_entry.id   AF-A0A2D2DM33-F1
#
_cell.length_a   1.000
_cell.length_b   1.000
_cell.length_c   1.000
_cell.angle_alpha   90.00
_cell.angle_beta   90.00
_cell.angle_gamma   90.00
#
_symmetry.space_group_name_H-M   'P 1'
#
loop_
_entity.id
_entity.type
_entity.pdbx_description
1 polymer ?
#
loop_
_entity_poly.entity_id
_entity_poly.type
_entity_poly.pdbx_seq_one_letter_code
_entity_poly.pdbx_strand_id
1 'polypeptide(L)'
;MKKTLLACILSLFTLAAFAQPSDPAAPYTKQINAFIDEWHDDAAHARPAYFDKMAKHGVYIGTDKTELWNRDQFKAWAKRFFDKGSAWSFKATKRNVYMSADKKFIWFDELLDTQMGVCQASGVMRKTDKGFEIEHYQLSIAVPNPVADKVTKTIKDFEAAPSAK
;
A
#
# COMPACT_ATOMS: atom_id res chain seq x y z
N MET A 1 -62.03 -12.54 0.36
CA MET A 1 -61.58 -11.21 0.84
C MET A 1 -60.54 -11.28 1.96
N LYS A 2 -60.63 -12.19 2.95
CA LYS A 2 -59.60 -12.35 4.00
C LYS A 2 -58.30 -13.05 3.55
N LYS A 3 -58.37 -13.96 2.56
CA LYS A 3 -57.19 -14.68 2.02
C LYS A 3 -56.33 -13.85 1.04
N THR A 4 -56.93 -12.85 0.39
CA THR A 4 -56.23 -11.92 -0.51
C THR A 4 -55.52 -10.79 0.24
N LEU A 5 -56.00 -10.43 1.45
CA LEU A 5 -55.31 -9.47 2.32
C LEU A 5 -54.01 -10.04 2.91
N LEU A 6 -53.96 -11.35 3.19
CA LEU A 6 -52.79 -12.02 3.76
C LEU A 6 -51.63 -12.15 2.76
N ALA A 7 -51.93 -12.27 1.47
CA ALA A 7 -50.93 -12.33 0.40
C ALA A 7 -50.24 -10.97 0.14
N CYS A 8 -50.91 -9.85 0.42
CA CYS A 8 -50.34 -8.51 0.30
C CYS A 8 -49.39 -8.18 1.45
N ILE A 9 -49.64 -8.70 2.66
CA ILE A 9 -48.75 -8.47 3.82
C ILE A 9 -47.46 -9.29 3.71
N LEU A 10 -47.50 -10.47 3.08
CA LEU A 10 -46.31 -11.32 2.87
C LEU A 10 -45.39 -10.82 1.74
N SER A 11 -45.91 -10.01 0.80
CA SER A 11 -45.13 -9.43 -0.30
C SER A 11 -44.57 -8.03 0.02
N LEU A 12 -44.94 -7.45 1.15
CA LEU A 12 -44.36 -6.20 1.68
C LEU A 12 -43.14 -6.43 2.60
N PHE A 13 -42.85 -7.68 2.99
CA PHE A 13 -41.71 -8.02 3.87
C PHE A 13 -40.43 -8.43 3.14
N THR A 14 -40.44 -8.60 1.81
CA THR A 14 -39.25 -9.01 1.03
C THR A 14 -38.43 -7.83 0.49
N LEU A 15 -38.87 -6.58 0.73
CA LEU A 15 -38.17 -5.36 0.31
C LEU A 15 -37.25 -4.76 1.37
N ALA A 16 -37.09 -5.40 2.53
CA ALA A 16 -35.91 -5.21 3.37
C ALA A 16 -34.73 -5.95 2.72
N ALA A 17 -34.38 -5.55 1.48
CA ALA A 17 -33.14 -5.94 0.85
C ALA A 17 -32.01 -5.55 1.80
N PHE A 18 -31.25 -6.55 2.23
CA PHE A 18 -30.04 -6.39 3.01
C PHE A 18 -29.14 -5.36 2.29
N ALA A 19 -29.16 -4.11 2.76
CA ALA A 19 -28.14 -3.14 2.42
C ALA A 19 -26.84 -3.66 3.07
N GLN A 20 -26.13 -4.53 2.36
CA GLN A 20 -24.75 -4.85 2.70
C GLN A 20 -24.02 -3.51 2.81
N PRO A 21 -23.23 -3.28 3.89
CA PRO A 21 -22.40 -2.10 3.97
C PRO A 21 -21.61 -1.99 2.66
N SER A 22 -21.86 -0.93 1.90
CA SER A 22 -21.11 -0.70 0.68
C SER A 22 -19.66 -0.47 1.09
N ASP A 23 -18.73 -1.19 0.46
CA ASP A 23 -17.31 -0.96 0.64
C ASP A 23 -17.02 0.53 0.41
N PRO A 24 -16.57 1.28 1.43
CA PRO A 24 -16.32 2.70 1.30
C PRO A 24 -15.32 3.00 0.18
N ALA A 25 -14.36 2.10 -0.07
CA ALA A 25 -13.29 2.28 -1.05
C ALA A 25 -13.74 2.12 -2.50
N ALA A 26 -14.78 1.33 -2.78
CA ALA A 26 -15.18 0.93 -4.13
C ALA A 26 -15.30 2.09 -5.15
N PRO A 27 -15.87 3.28 -4.81
CA PRO A 27 -15.93 4.41 -5.74
C PRO A 27 -14.57 5.04 -6.07
N TYR A 28 -13.56 4.83 -5.23
CA TYR A 28 -12.24 5.47 -5.30
C TYR A 28 -11.14 4.52 -5.78
N THR A 29 -11.36 3.19 -5.73
CA THR A 29 -10.35 2.17 -6.04
C THR A 29 -9.60 2.42 -7.34
N LYS A 30 -10.28 2.82 -8.43
CA LYS A 30 -9.62 3.12 -9.70
C LYS A 30 -8.66 4.29 -9.61
N GLN A 31 -9.05 5.38 -8.94
CA GLN A 31 -8.20 6.56 -8.76
C GLN A 31 -7.04 6.28 -7.79
N ILE A 32 -7.28 5.53 -6.73
CA ILE A 32 -6.26 5.12 -5.76
C ILE A 32 -5.21 4.25 -6.43
N ASN A 33 -5.63 3.25 -7.21
CA ASN A 33 -4.70 2.40 -7.96
C ASN A 33 -3.86 3.20 -8.94
N ALA A 34 -4.48 4.09 -9.72
CA ALA A 34 -3.76 4.94 -10.66
C ALA A 34 -2.73 5.84 -9.96
N PHE A 35 -3.07 6.41 -8.81
CA PHE A 35 -2.14 7.22 -8.01
C PHE A 35 -0.93 6.41 -7.55
N ILE A 36 -1.15 5.21 -7.01
CA ILE A 36 -0.07 4.33 -6.52
C ILE A 36 0.79 3.83 -7.69
N ASP A 37 0.18 3.47 -8.82
CA ASP A 37 0.91 3.05 -10.02
C ASP A 37 1.78 4.19 -10.59
N GLU A 38 1.26 5.42 -10.61
CA GLU A 38 2.02 6.60 -11.03
C GLU A 38 3.13 6.95 -10.04
N TRP A 39 2.92 6.70 -8.73
CA TRP A 39 3.95 6.85 -7.72
C TRP A 39 5.09 5.85 -7.93
N HIS A 40 4.78 4.59 -8.23
CA HIS A 40 5.80 3.59 -8.60
C HIS A 40 6.51 3.95 -9.91
N ASP A 41 5.78 4.46 -10.91
CA ASP A 41 6.35 4.91 -12.18
C ASP A 41 7.30 6.11 -12.01
N ASP A 42 7.00 7.03 -11.09
CA ASP A 42 7.89 8.14 -10.76
C ASP A 42 9.23 7.64 -10.21
N ALA A 43 9.21 6.63 -9.33
CA ALA A 43 10.45 6.05 -8.80
C ALA A 43 11.26 5.33 -9.87
N ALA A 44 10.60 4.59 -10.76
CA ALA A 44 11.23 3.87 -11.86
C ALA A 44 11.99 4.81 -12.81
N HIS A 45 11.48 6.03 -12.99
CA HIS A 45 12.04 7.06 -13.87
C HIS A 45 12.71 8.22 -13.13
N ALA A 46 13.00 8.06 -11.84
CA ALA A 46 13.64 9.06 -10.99
C ALA A 46 12.99 10.46 -11.05
N ARG A 47 11.66 10.52 -11.18
CA ARG A 47 10.92 11.79 -11.24
C ARG A 47 10.75 12.39 -9.85
N PRO A 48 11.04 13.70 -9.66
CA PRO A 48 10.89 14.36 -8.34
C PRO A 48 9.49 14.27 -7.74
N ALA A 49 8.46 14.16 -8.59
CA ALA A 49 7.06 13.98 -8.21
C ALA A 49 6.82 12.78 -7.26
N TYR A 50 7.72 11.79 -7.28
CA TYR A 50 7.73 10.68 -6.34
C TYR A 50 7.65 11.15 -4.88
N PHE A 51 8.47 12.13 -4.52
CA PHE A 51 8.52 12.68 -3.16
C PHE A 51 7.39 13.68 -2.93
N ASP A 52 6.92 14.38 -3.96
CA ASP A 52 5.82 15.35 -3.84
C ASP A 52 4.47 14.66 -3.56
N LYS A 53 4.33 13.39 -3.96
CA LYS A 53 3.19 12.51 -3.63
C LYS A 53 3.21 12.01 -2.19
N MET A 54 4.28 12.23 -1.43
CA MET A 54 4.35 11.91 -0.01
C MET A 54 3.99 13.12 0.85
N ALA A 55 3.25 12.87 1.92
CA ALA A 55 2.93 13.88 2.93
C ALA A 55 4.23 14.49 3.50
N LYS A 56 4.16 15.75 3.95
CA LYS A 56 5.33 16.46 4.52
C LYS A 56 5.98 15.68 5.67
N HIS A 57 5.17 15.00 6.47
CA HIS A 57 5.60 14.15 7.58
C HIS A 57 5.48 12.65 7.27
N GLY A 58 5.33 12.30 6.00
CA GLY A 58 5.16 10.93 5.56
C GLY A 58 6.37 10.07 5.87
N VAL A 59 6.14 8.79 6.13
CA VAL A 59 7.16 7.82 6.53
C VAL A 59 7.37 6.78 5.44
N TYR A 60 8.64 6.44 5.20
CA TYR A 60 9.05 5.31 4.37
C TYR A 60 9.87 4.33 5.21
N ILE A 61 9.45 3.07 5.24
CA ILE A 61 10.18 1.95 5.83
C ILE A 61 10.63 1.03 4.71
N GLY A 62 11.96 0.88 4.60
CA GLY A 62 12.58 0.02 3.61
C GLY A 62 12.66 -1.45 4.04
N THR A 63 13.46 -2.24 3.33
CA THR A 63 13.60 -3.68 3.57
C THR A 63 14.66 -4.01 4.60
N ASP A 64 15.64 -3.12 4.83
CA ASP A 64 16.64 -3.29 5.88
C ASP A 64 16.15 -2.74 7.23
N LYS A 65 16.54 -3.38 8.33
CA LYS A 65 16.06 -3.06 9.69
C LYS A 65 16.40 -1.64 10.16
N THR A 66 17.35 -0.96 9.51
CA THR A 66 17.75 0.42 9.82
C THR A 66 16.99 1.46 8.97
N GLU A 67 16.18 1.02 8.01
CA GLU A 67 15.50 1.87 7.04
C GLU A 67 14.17 2.37 7.58
N LEU A 68 14.22 3.50 8.28
CA LEU A 68 13.05 4.27 8.71
C LEU A 68 13.35 5.74 8.51
N TRP A 69 12.60 6.38 7.61
CA TRP A 69 12.82 7.78 7.25
C TRP A 69 11.51 8.54 7.20
N ASN A 70 11.53 9.81 7.60
CA ASN A 70 10.54 10.76 7.06
C ASN A 70 10.86 11.07 5.58
N ARG A 71 9.90 11.67 4.88
CA ARG A 71 10.03 12.01 3.45
C ARG A 71 11.34 12.73 3.09
N ASP A 72 11.73 13.74 3.86
CA ASP A 72 12.89 14.58 3.50
C ASP A 72 14.21 13.82 3.77
N GLN A 73 14.28 13.03 4.84
CA GLN A 73 15.38 12.10 5.09
C GLN A 73 15.48 11.05 3.99
N PHE A 74 14.33 10.49 3.57
CA PHE A 74 14.27 9.50 2.51
C PHE A 74 14.74 10.09 1.18
N LYS A 75 14.27 11.28 0.82
CA LYS A 75 14.69 12.02 -0.36
C LYS A 75 16.20 12.26 -0.38
N ALA A 76 16.79 12.66 0.75
CA ALA A 76 18.23 12.84 0.88
C ALA A 76 19.00 11.53 0.68
N TRP A 77 18.56 10.44 1.33
CA TRP A 77 19.15 9.11 1.18
C TRP A 77 19.03 8.58 -0.26
N ALA A 78 17.88 8.79 -0.89
CA ALA A 78 17.54 8.29 -2.22
C ALA A 78 18.24 9.04 -3.36
N LYS A 79 18.81 10.24 -3.08
CA LYS A 79 19.45 11.09 -4.09
C LYS A 79 20.49 10.32 -4.94
N ARG A 80 21.30 9.47 -4.31
CA ARG A 80 22.34 8.68 -4.99
C ARG A 80 21.81 7.70 -6.05
N PHE A 81 20.54 7.34 -5.95
CA PHE A 81 19.85 6.48 -6.92
C PHE A 81 19.14 7.34 -7.98
N PHE A 82 18.41 8.38 -7.56
CA PHE A 82 17.70 9.28 -8.47
C PHE A 82 18.66 10.01 -9.43
N ASP A 83 19.86 10.40 -8.99
CA ASP A 83 20.89 11.00 -9.84
C ASP A 83 21.37 10.07 -10.97
N LYS A 84 21.17 8.75 -10.85
CA LYS A 84 21.53 7.75 -11.87
C LYS A 84 20.42 7.49 -12.89
N GLY A 85 19.28 8.20 -12.77
CA GLY A 85 18.16 8.13 -13.72
C GLY A 85 17.13 7.03 -13.43
N SER A 86 17.35 6.18 -12.42
CA SER A 86 16.36 5.20 -11.95
C SER A 86 16.69 4.76 -10.52
N ALA A 87 15.66 4.49 -9.70
CA ALA A 87 15.84 4.04 -8.33
C ALA A 87 15.35 2.59 -8.13
N TRP A 88 14.05 2.37 -8.22
CA TRP A 88 13.43 1.05 -8.09
C TRP A 88 12.21 0.96 -9.00
N SER A 89 11.96 -0.23 -9.53
CA SER A 89 10.82 -0.49 -10.41
C SER A 89 9.88 -1.46 -9.70
N PHE A 90 8.72 -0.97 -9.29
CA PHE A 90 7.70 -1.74 -8.60
C PHE A 90 6.47 -1.87 -9.49
N LYS A 91 6.05 -3.10 -9.76
CA LYS A 91 4.82 -3.36 -10.52
C LYS A 91 3.88 -4.20 -9.68
N ALA A 92 2.71 -3.65 -9.36
CA ALA A 92 1.71 -4.41 -8.61
C ALA A 92 1.16 -5.58 -9.44
N THR A 93 1.21 -6.75 -8.84
CA THR A 93 0.56 -7.98 -9.32
C THR A 93 -0.80 -8.19 -8.66
N LYS A 94 -0.95 -7.67 -7.44
CA LYS A 94 -2.19 -7.62 -6.68
C LYS A 94 -2.17 -6.38 -5.80
N ARG A 95 -3.31 -5.71 -5.65
CA ARG A 95 -3.49 -4.61 -4.71
C ARG A 95 -4.89 -4.67 -4.11
N ASN A 96 -4.97 -4.60 -2.78
CA ASN A 96 -6.21 -4.40 -2.05
C ASN A 96 -6.25 -2.95 -1.54
N VAL A 97 -7.44 -2.37 -1.48
CA VAL A 97 -7.66 -1.00 -1.05
C VAL A 97 -8.81 -0.97 -0.05
N TYR A 98 -8.61 -0.24 1.04
CA TYR A 98 -9.56 -0.06 2.13
C TYR A 98 -9.68 1.43 2.42
N MET A 99 -10.84 1.90 2.88
CA MET A 99 -11.02 3.30 3.22
C MET A 99 -11.81 3.49 4.50
N SER A 100 -11.46 4.53 5.26
CA SER A 100 -12.13 4.89 6.51
C SER A 100 -13.57 5.29 6.25
N ALA A 101 -14.43 5.13 7.27
CA ALA A 101 -15.84 5.50 7.17
C ALA A 101 -16.04 7.00 6.83
N ASP A 102 -15.14 7.87 7.30
CA ASP A 102 -15.12 9.30 7.00
C ASP A 102 -14.44 9.65 5.66
N LYS A 103 -13.94 8.64 4.94
CA LYS A 103 -13.33 8.74 3.61
C LYS A 103 -12.05 9.59 3.54
N LYS A 104 -11.39 9.80 4.69
CA LYS A 104 -10.17 10.60 4.79
C LYS A 104 -8.89 9.77 4.68
N PHE A 105 -8.91 8.56 5.22
CA PHE A 105 -7.75 7.67 5.22
C PHE A 105 -8.01 6.43 4.40
N ILE A 106 -6.99 6.01 3.69
CA ILE A 106 -6.98 4.85 2.81
C ILE A 106 -5.84 3.95 3.27
N TRP A 107 -6.09 2.65 3.37
CA TRP A 107 -5.05 1.64 3.53
C TRP A 107 -4.96 0.83 2.25
N PHE A 108 -3.76 0.40 1.92
CA PHE A 108 -3.57 -0.57 0.85
C PHE A 108 -2.51 -1.58 1.24
N ASP A 109 -2.61 -2.76 0.65
CA ASP A 109 -1.54 -3.73 0.59
C ASP A 109 -1.38 -4.22 -0.84
N GLU A 110 -0.15 -4.50 -1.24
CA GLU A 110 0.17 -4.94 -2.58
C GLU A 110 1.29 -5.98 -2.60
N LEU A 111 1.18 -6.89 -3.57
CA LEU A 111 2.29 -7.74 -4.00
C LEU A 111 2.91 -7.12 -5.24
N LEU A 112 4.22 -6.92 -5.19
CA LEU A 112 5.00 -6.23 -6.19
C LEU A 112 5.96 -7.21 -6.86
N ASP A 113 6.02 -7.16 -8.19
CA ASP A 113 7.16 -7.65 -8.95
C ASP A 113 8.26 -6.57 -8.95
N THR A 114 9.48 -6.96 -8.56
CA THR A 114 10.60 -6.04 -8.31
C THR A 114 11.94 -6.68 -8.67
N GLN A 115 13.01 -5.88 -8.74
CA GLN A 115 14.38 -6.39 -8.90
C GLN A 115 14.87 -7.30 -7.76
N MET A 116 14.21 -7.28 -6.59
CA MET A 116 14.54 -8.14 -5.44
C MET A 116 13.75 -9.44 -5.42
N GLY A 117 12.92 -9.70 -6.44
CA GLY A 117 11.86 -10.71 -6.42
C GLY A 117 10.54 -10.14 -5.89
N VAL A 118 9.66 -11.03 -5.44
CA VAL A 118 8.34 -10.62 -4.93
C VAL A 118 8.51 -9.86 -3.62
N CYS A 119 8.06 -8.61 -3.60
CA CYS A 119 7.92 -7.84 -2.37
C CYS A 119 6.45 -7.70 -2.00
N GLN A 120 6.19 -7.55 -0.70
CA GLN A 120 4.90 -7.12 -0.20
C GLN A 120 5.06 -5.73 0.41
N ALA A 121 4.15 -4.84 0.05
CA ALA A 121 4.10 -3.50 0.62
C ALA A 121 2.75 -3.22 1.23
N SER A 122 2.74 -2.35 2.23
CA SER A 122 1.52 -1.76 2.77
C SER A 122 1.70 -0.26 2.94
N GLY A 123 0.60 0.48 2.81
CA GLY A 123 0.66 1.92 2.96
C GLY A 123 -0.63 2.52 3.49
N VAL A 124 -0.48 3.74 3.99
CA VAL A 124 -1.55 4.62 4.41
C VAL A 124 -1.51 5.86 3.53
N MET A 125 -2.65 6.24 2.99
CA MET A 125 -2.81 7.47 2.22
C MET A 125 -3.85 8.36 2.88
N ARG A 126 -3.69 9.67 2.69
CA ARG A 126 -4.69 10.65 3.07
C ARG A 126 -5.31 11.26 1.83
N LYS A 127 -6.64 11.35 1.82
CA LYS A 127 -7.39 12.16 0.86
C LYS A 127 -7.42 13.60 1.34
N THR A 128 -6.88 14.51 0.54
CA THR A 128 -6.85 15.95 0.77
C THR A 128 -7.77 16.66 -0.22
N ASP A 129 -7.90 17.99 -0.09
CA ASP A 129 -8.60 18.82 -1.06
C ASP A 129 -7.87 18.89 -2.41
N LYS A 130 -6.57 18.55 -2.43
CA LYS A 130 -5.70 18.61 -3.63
C LYS A 130 -5.50 17.25 -4.31
N GLY A 131 -6.08 16.17 -3.76
CA GLY A 131 -5.87 14.81 -4.25
C GLY A 131 -5.45 13.86 -3.14
N PHE A 132 -4.57 12.90 -3.44
CA PHE A 132 -4.05 11.94 -2.48
C PHE A 132 -2.60 12.22 -2.13
N GLU A 133 -2.18 11.77 -0.95
CA GLU A 133 -0.78 11.73 -0.54
C GLU A 133 -0.48 10.47 0.27
N ILE A 134 0.76 9.96 0.17
CA ILE A 134 1.27 8.85 0.98
C ILE A 134 1.68 9.37 2.37
N GLU A 135 1.02 8.88 3.42
CA GLU A 135 1.35 9.18 4.81
C GLU A 135 2.35 8.16 5.39
N HIS A 136 2.25 6.90 4.96
CA HIS A 136 3.11 5.84 5.42
C HIS A 136 3.25 4.78 4.33
N TYR A 137 4.46 4.25 4.16
CA TYR A 137 4.71 3.12 3.28
C TYR A 137 5.77 2.21 3.88
N GLN A 138 5.52 0.90 3.85
CA GLN A 138 6.46 -0.13 4.28
C GLN A 138 6.63 -1.16 3.18
N LEU A 139 7.89 -1.47 2.85
CA LEU A 139 8.27 -2.49 1.88
C LEU A 139 8.93 -3.67 2.59
N SER A 140 8.60 -4.90 2.21
CA SER A 140 9.22 -6.10 2.75
C SER A 140 9.41 -7.16 1.67
N ILE A 141 10.49 -7.93 1.77
CA ILE A 141 10.70 -9.10 0.90
C ILE A 141 9.68 -10.17 1.32
N ALA A 142 8.90 -10.69 0.37
CA ALA A 142 7.87 -11.70 0.65
C ALA A 142 8.51 -13.10 0.76
N VAL A 143 9.15 -13.37 1.90
CA VAL A 143 9.84 -14.64 2.17
C VAL A 143 8.83 -15.79 2.24
N PRO A 144 8.94 -16.82 1.38
CA PRO A 144 8.07 -17.99 1.47
C PRO A 144 8.32 -18.75 2.77
N ASN A 145 7.25 -19.09 3.48
CA ASN A 145 7.34 -19.84 4.75
C ASN A 145 8.22 -21.10 4.68
N PRO A 146 8.20 -21.93 3.61
CA PRO A 146 9.07 -23.10 3.51
C PRO A 146 10.58 -22.82 3.51
N VAL A 147 11.01 -21.58 3.28
CA VAL A 147 12.43 -21.17 3.31
C VAL A 147 12.76 -20.19 4.44
N ALA A 148 11.79 -19.85 5.30
CA ALA A 148 11.95 -18.85 6.36
C ALA A 148 13.08 -19.21 7.34
N ASP A 149 13.23 -20.48 7.70
CA ASP A 149 14.30 -20.94 8.60
C ASP A 149 15.70 -20.67 8.04
N LYS A 150 15.87 -20.81 6.72
CA LYS A 150 17.15 -20.52 6.06
C LYS A 150 17.46 -19.03 6.10
N VAL A 151 16.47 -18.19 5.80
CA VAL A 151 16.62 -16.73 5.83
C VAL A 151 16.94 -16.24 7.23
N THR A 152 16.19 -16.69 8.24
CA THR A 152 16.42 -16.29 9.63
C THR A 152 17.76 -16.78 10.16
N LYS A 153 18.23 -17.97 9.73
CA LYS A 153 19.58 -18.43 10.04
C LYS A 153 20.64 -17.51 9.43
N THR A 154 20.52 -17.17 8.13
CA THR A 154 21.45 -16.25 7.46
C THR A 154 21.53 -14.90 8.17
N ILE A 155 20.39 -14.35 8.58
CA ILE A 155 20.33 -13.08 9.31
C ILE A 155 21.08 -13.22 10.66
N LYS A 156 20.80 -14.27 11.43
CA LYS A 156 21.49 -14.51 12.71
C LYS A 156 23.00 -14.66 12.56
N ASP A 157 23.44 -15.42 11.55
CA ASP A 157 24.87 -15.60 11.27
C ASP A 157 25.54 -14.26 10.90
N PHE A 158 24.87 -13.43 10.08
CA PHE A 158 25.35 -12.09 9.71
C PHE A 158 25.44 -11.15 10.92
N GLU A 159 24.44 -11.15 11.81
CA GLU A 159 24.41 -10.30 12.99
C GLU A 159 25.41 -10.72 14.08
N ALA A 160 25.75 -12.01 14.14
CA ALA A 160 26.74 -12.53 15.08
C ALA A 160 28.19 -12.28 14.62
N ALA A 161 28.41 -11.99 13.33
CA ALA A 161 29.73 -11.68 12.80
C ALA A 161 30.23 -10.36 13.40
N PRO A 162 31.49 -10.29 13.88
CA PRO A 162 32.09 -9.03 14.30
C PRO A 162 32.01 -8.03 13.14
N SER A 163 31.55 -6.81 13.40
CA SER A 163 31.61 -5.75 12.40
C SER A 163 33.06 -5.58 11.93
N ALA A 164 33.30 -5.73 10.63
CA ALA A 164 34.60 -5.43 10.05
C ALA A 164 34.92 -3.98 10.40
N LYS A 165 36.02 -3.78 11.15
CA LYS A 165 36.54 -2.46 11.48
C LYS A 165 36.98 -1.71 10.22
#